data_AF-A0A9P4NBD2-F1
#
_entry.id   AF-A0A9P4NBD2-F1
#
_cell.length_a   1.000
_cell.length_b   1.000
_cell.length_c   1.000
_cell.angle_alpha   90.00
_cell.angle_beta   90.00
_cell.angle_gamma   90.00
#
_symmetry.space_group_name_H-M   'P 1'
#
loop_
_entity.id
_entity.type
_entity.pdbx_description
1 polymer ?
#
loop_
_entity_poly.entity_id
_entity_poly.type
_entity_poly.pdbx_seq_one_letter_code
_entity_poly.pdbx_strand_id
1 'polypeptide(L)'
;MHPRGALFLFLNYAAVALISLRGPQLSSGSTELVVRGFGSNLDTPASLVSRRPAGNSQNNNQNQQGKSCKCAKCKENKVRHRKKCRICVPCPKNTKSDPTHRTCIPETDDGKKPKEKGKKYEEEKKKRKKEFKERKFDKYKEKWEKAKEKFKEMKEREEREQREKEEREKHEKEKKERKSKRAGWCWAILAEGGAWAAADYEGVSEDDINGLTELWPDGVPEPAEAAVPEWNLRHYQIPNTMVPDMDVAGFGAIIKALGKLFQAAKPAVSEAFQNLKNMKPSKPTQRAVEGAKKSNFVKKVLKDKRFQDCISATAGAAALVIGGEKIAEITQKSVKFETFDGEARWGWEFDMAIKKEDIAAAPKGENDGKQIHFYYGVNEDDHKKTNGFASHYYTHDDYGLHTDRLPYQRCKNIKDWGNGYPDNKITALGVDNGCCAFYDGENCKKDTFLFAMTNREDGELTGKENDAISSLWCTFDKLCNGKP
;
A
#
# COMPACT_ATOMS: atom_id res chain seq x y z
N MET A 1 47.19 -63.08 13.42
CA MET A 1 48.47 -62.39 13.72
C MET A 1 48.56 -61.15 12.83
N HIS A 2 48.61 -59.96 13.44
CA HIS A 2 48.97 -58.66 12.84
C HIS A 2 50.46 -58.63 12.42
N PRO A 3 51.00 -57.58 11.72
CA PRO A 3 50.52 -56.18 11.56
C PRO A 3 50.67 -55.56 10.12
N ARG A 4 49.99 -54.43 9.81
CA ARG A 4 50.48 -53.02 9.62
C ARG A 4 51.74 -52.88 8.73
N GLY A 5 51.91 -51.93 7.81
CA GLY A 5 51.28 -50.65 7.45
C GLY A 5 52.33 -49.73 6.78
N ALA A 6 51.87 -48.59 6.27
CA ALA A 6 52.61 -47.32 6.02
C ALA A 6 53.25 -47.00 4.64
N LEU A 7 52.83 -45.81 4.16
CA LEU A 7 53.58 -44.72 3.50
C LEU A 7 54.29 -44.97 2.17
N PHE A 8 53.86 -44.26 1.11
CA PHE A 8 54.75 -43.43 0.28
C PHE A 8 53.97 -42.30 -0.41
N LEU A 9 54.34 -41.06 -0.05
CA LEU A 9 53.98 -39.79 -0.70
C LEU A 9 55.07 -39.44 -1.74
N PHE A 10 54.72 -38.50 -2.63
CA PHE A 10 55.55 -37.76 -3.61
C PHE A 10 55.78 -38.39 -4.98
N LEU A 11 55.09 -37.84 -5.99
CA LEU A 11 55.69 -37.21 -7.19
C LEU A 11 54.60 -36.96 -8.24
N ASN A 12 54.37 -35.69 -8.58
CA ASN A 12 54.30 -35.14 -9.95
C ASN A 12 53.43 -33.88 -10.00
N TYR A 13 54.10 -32.76 -9.73
CA TYR A 13 53.79 -31.45 -10.29
C TYR A 13 54.63 -31.27 -11.57
N ALA A 14 54.09 -30.53 -12.54
CA ALA A 14 54.75 -29.93 -13.71
C ALA A 14 54.88 -30.76 -15.01
N ALA A 15 53.91 -30.55 -15.91
CA ALA A 15 54.19 -30.36 -17.34
C ALA A 15 53.08 -29.49 -17.98
N VAL A 16 53.41 -28.22 -18.18
CA VAL A 16 52.72 -27.28 -19.06
C VAL A 16 53.19 -27.56 -20.48
N ALA A 17 52.28 -27.54 -21.47
CA ALA A 17 52.36 -26.69 -22.67
C ALA A 17 51.70 -27.30 -23.92
N LEU A 18 51.11 -26.40 -24.71
CA LEU A 18 50.75 -26.50 -26.14
C LEU A 18 49.45 -27.26 -26.47
N ILE A 19 48.40 -26.49 -26.77
CA ILE A 19 47.79 -26.40 -28.11
C ILE A 19 46.95 -25.10 -28.16
N SER A 20 47.49 -24.11 -28.86
CA SER A 20 46.70 -23.13 -29.61
C SER A 20 46.63 -23.66 -31.04
N LEU A 21 45.43 -23.76 -31.62
CA LEU A 21 45.08 -23.31 -32.98
C LEU A 21 43.72 -23.87 -33.44
N ARG A 22 42.92 -22.96 -34.00
CA ARG A 22 41.82 -23.17 -34.98
C ARG A 22 40.50 -23.73 -34.45
N GLY A 23 39.55 -22.82 -34.25
CA GLY A 23 38.14 -23.14 -34.09
C GLY A 23 37.44 -23.46 -35.42
N PRO A 24 36.16 -23.86 -35.37
CA PRO A 24 35.22 -23.66 -36.44
C PRO A 24 34.27 -22.50 -36.12
N GLN A 25 34.08 -21.62 -37.11
CA GLN A 25 32.95 -20.71 -37.16
C GLN A 25 31.64 -21.52 -37.19
N LEU A 26 30.75 -21.26 -36.25
CA LEU A 26 29.35 -21.65 -36.36
C LEU A 26 28.50 -20.38 -36.44
N SER A 27 27.73 -20.33 -37.53
CA SER A 27 26.90 -19.23 -38.00
C SER A 27 25.89 -18.76 -36.96
N SER A 28 25.81 -17.44 -36.79
CA SER A 28 24.71 -16.75 -36.13
C SER A 28 23.41 -16.96 -36.92
N GLY A 29 22.59 -17.92 -36.49
CA GLY A 29 21.17 -17.97 -36.83
C GLY A 29 20.39 -17.16 -35.81
N SER A 30 20.24 -15.85 -36.05
CA SER A 30 19.30 -15.01 -35.30
C SER A 30 17.87 -15.47 -35.62
N THR A 31 17.23 -16.16 -34.69
CA THR A 31 15.78 -16.29 -34.68
C THR A 31 15.21 -15.01 -34.08
N GLU A 32 14.95 -14.02 -34.93
CA GLU A 32 14.09 -12.90 -34.57
C GLU A 32 12.68 -13.45 -34.29
N LEU A 33 12.26 -13.33 -33.03
CA LEU A 33 10.87 -13.51 -32.65
C LEU A 33 10.08 -12.31 -33.20
N VAL A 34 9.39 -12.50 -34.31
CA VAL A 34 8.50 -11.51 -34.91
C VAL A 34 7.29 -11.30 -34.00
N VAL A 35 7.32 -10.26 -33.18
CA VAL A 35 6.13 -9.74 -32.49
C VAL A 35 5.36 -8.88 -33.50
N ARG A 36 4.25 -9.42 -34.02
CA ARG A 36 3.27 -8.65 -34.79
C ARG A 36 2.58 -7.65 -33.87
N GLY A 37 3.02 -6.39 -33.91
CA GLY A 37 2.27 -5.26 -33.37
C GLY A 37 1.17 -4.85 -34.33
N PHE A 38 -0.09 -5.01 -33.90
CA PHE A 38 -1.21 -4.36 -34.56
C PHE A 38 -1.17 -2.86 -34.23
N GLY A 39 -0.88 -2.05 -35.24
CA GLY A 39 -0.98 -0.61 -35.18
C GLY A 39 -2.43 -0.16 -35.41
N SER A 40 -2.89 0.77 -34.59
CA SER A 40 -3.98 1.67 -34.92
C SER A 40 -3.64 3.06 -34.41
N ASN A 41 -3.25 3.92 -35.35
CA ASN A 41 -3.23 5.36 -35.25
C ASN A 41 -4.65 5.88 -34.98
N LEU A 42 -4.79 6.96 -34.21
CA LEU A 42 -5.51 8.18 -34.63
C LEU A 42 -5.44 9.28 -33.53
N ASP A 43 -4.78 10.37 -33.90
CA ASP A 43 -5.17 11.78 -33.78
C ASP A 43 -5.43 12.47 -32.42
N THR A 44 -4.45 13.32 -32.06
CA THR A 44 -4.57 14.64 -31.40
C THR A 44 -5.13 15.70 -32.39
N PRO A 45 -5.33 17.01 -32.07
CA PRO A 45 -5.29 17.74 -30.78
C PRO A 45 -6.38 18.83 -30.59
N ALA A 46 -6.46 19.42 -29.39
CA ALA A 46 -6.82 20.84 -29.06
C ALA A 46 -7.26 20.88 -27.57
N SER A 47 -7.13 21.94 -26.76
CA SER A 47 -6.86 23.35 -26.95
C SER A 47 -6.49 23.96 -25.58
N LEU A 48 -5.63 24.98 -25.64
CA LEU A 48 -5.34 26.02 -24.66
C LEU A 48 -6.55 26.52 -23.86
N VAL A 49 -6.39 26.74 -22.53
CA VAL A 49 -6.97 27.90 -21.83
C VAL A 49 -6.04 28.36 -20.70
N SER A 50 -5.38 29.49 -20.95
CA SER A 50 -4.80 30.39 -19.96
C SER A 50 -5.88 31.37 -19.51
N ARG A 51 -5.97 31.68 -18.20
CA ARG A 51 -6.55 32.94 -17.69
C ARG A 51 -6.21 33.16 -16.21
N ARG A 52 -5.25 34.06 -15.95
CA ARG A 52 -5.33 35.00 -14.82
C ARG A 52 -6.40 36.07 -15.15
N PRO A 53 -6.90 36.78 -14.14
CA PRO A 53 -6.46 38.18 -14.07
C PRO A 53 -6.13 38.67 -12.67
N ALA A 54 -5.13 39.54 -12.66
CA ALA A 54 -4.87 40.52 -11.61
C ALA A 54 -5.75 41.77 -11.81
N GLY A 55 -6.09 42.43 -10.71
CA GLY A 55 -6.76 43.73 -10.61
C GLY A 55 -7.30 43.87 -9.17
N ASN A 56 -7.27 44.98 -8.46
CA ASN A 56 -6.97 46.39 -8.73
C ASN A 56 -6.56 47.00 -7.37
N SER A 57 -5.48 47.78 -7.30
CA SER A 57 -5.43 49.23 -7.53
C SER A 57 -6.16 50.06 -6.45
N GLN A 58 -5.31 50.62 -5.58
CA GLN A 58 -5.34 51.93 -4.94
C GLN A 58 -6.67 52.71 -4.99
N ASN A 59 -7.21 53.01 -3.79
CA ASN A 59 -8.10 54.14 -3.59
C ASN A 59 -7.58 55.01 -2.44
N ASN A 60 -6.63 55.88 -2.80
CA ASN A 60 -6.26 57.08 -2.05
C ASN A 60 -7.27 58.16 -2.47
N ASN A 61 -8.24 58.50 -1.60
CA ASN A 61 -9.07 59.67 -1.82
C ASN A 61 -8.97 60.63 -0.65
N GLN A 62 -8.43 61.80 -0.99
CA GLN A 62 -8.17 62.95 -0.16
C GLN A 62 -9.47 63.48 0.43
N ASN A 63 -9.78 63.10 1.67
CA ASN A 63 -10.76 63.80 2.47
C ASN A 63 -10.03 64.93 3.23
N GLN A 64 -9.71 66.02 2.53
CA GLN A 64 -9.37 67.30 3.17
C GLN A 64 -10.64 67.90 3.78
N GLN A 65 -11.20 67.22 4.79
CA GLN A 65 -12.21 67.80 5.65
C GLN A 65 -11.59 68.98 6.39
N GLY A 66 -12.22 70.14 6.20
CA GLY A 66 -11.74 71.45 6.63
C GLY A 66 -11.12 71.42 8.03
N LYS A 67 -9.84 71.78 8.09
CA LYS A 67 -9.15 72.12 9.33
C LYS A 67 -10.02 73.14 10.07
N SER A 68 -10.74 72.68 11.09
CA SER A 68 -11.56 73.52 11.96
C SER A 68 -10.66 74.65 12.47
N CYS A 69 -10.91 75.88 12.03
CA CYS A 69 -10.08 77.01 12.39
C CYS A 69 -10.12 77.15 13.93
N LYS A 70 -8.99 76.89 14.61
CA LYS A 70 -8.86 77.07 16.06
C LYS A 70 -8.80 78.56 16.37
N CYS A 71 -9.95 79.24 16.34
CA CYS A 71 -10.04 80.68 16.60
C CYS A 71 -9.89 80.94 18.11
N ALA A 72 -8.99 81.87 18.47
CA ALA A 72 -8.76 82.27 19.87
C ALA A 72 -10.05 82.80 20.53
N LYS A 73 -10.21 82.60 21.83
CA LYS A 73 -11.36 83.14 22.59
C LYS A 73 -11.21 84.66 22.69
N CYS A 74 -12.26 85.40 22.35
CA CYS A 74 -12.28 86.85 22.56
C CYS A 74 -12.32 87.15 24.06
N LYS A 75 -11.48 88.07 24.51
CA LYS A 75 -11.52 88.55 25.91
C LYS A 75 -12.62 89.60 26.05
N GLU A 76 -13.29 89.59 27.20
CA GLU A 76 -14.20 90.65 27.68
C GLU A 76 -15.43 90.90 26.77
N ASN A 77 -15.98 92.11 26.80
CA ASN A 77 -17.18 92.56 26.10
C ASN A 77 -16.96 92.72 24.58
N LYS A 78 -16.40 91.68 23.96
CA LYS A 78 -16.10 91.59 22.52
C LYS A 78 -16.70 90.31 21.94
N VAL A 79 -17.21 90.40 20.72
CA VAL A 79 -17.76 89.30 19.95
C VAL A 79 -16.91 89.02 18.71
N ARG A 80 -16.91 87.78 18.23
CA ARG A 80 -16.16 87.41 17.03
C ARG A 80 -16.77 88.06 15.79
N HIS A 81 -15.92 88.64 14.95
CA HIS A 81 -16.35 89.15 13.66
C HIS A 81 -16.89 88.00 12.79
N ARG A 82 -18.11 88.15 12.28
CA ARG A 82 -18.87 87.07 11.59
C ARG A 82 -18.12 86.43 10.41
N LYS A 83 -17.32 87.24 9.69
CA LYS A 83 -16.53 86.79 8.53
C LYS A 83 -15.03 86.55 8.82
N LYS A 84 -14.52 86.97 9.98
CA LYS A 84 -13.08 86.98 10.28
C LYS A 84 -12.86 86.47 11.70
N CYS A 85 -12.76 85.15 11.89
CA CYS A 85 -12.82 84.54 13.22
C CYS A 85 -11.67 84.91 14.18
N ARG A 86 -10.57 85.48 13.66
CA ARG A 86 -9.43 85.97 14.45
C ARG A 86 -9.63 87.39 14.99
N ILE A 87 -10.66 88.11 14.55
CA ILE A 87 -10.94 89.49 14.94
C ILE A 87 -12.07 89.52 15.95
N CYS A 88 -11.86 90.20 17.07
CA CYS A 88 -12.85 90.44 18.11
C CYS A 88 -13.30 91.91 18.05
N VAL A 89 -14.60 92.13 17.91
CA VAL A 89 -15.22 93.45 17.80
C VAL A 89 -15.87 93.79 19.14
N PRO A 90 -15.64 94.99 19.71
CA PRO A 90 -16.30 95.40 20.95
C PRO A 90 -17.81 95.50 20.77
N CYS A 91 -18.53 95.13 21.83
CA CYS A 91 -19.98 95.29 21.88
C CYS A 91 -20.37 96.76 22.08
N PRO A 92 -21.52 97.21 21.52
CA PRO A 92 -22.07 98.54 21.77
C PRO A 92 -22.30 98.85 23.26
N LYS A 93 -22.34 100.14 23.64
CA LYS A 93 -22.68 100.57 25.01
C LYS A 93 -24.02 99.96 25.44
N ASN A 94 -24.12 99.53 26.71
CA ASN A 94 -25.28 98.83 27.32
C ASN A 94 -25.59 97.44 26.74
N THR A 95 -24.59 96.76 26.18
CA THR A 95 -24.71 95.35 25.76
C THR A 95 -23.52 94.54 26.29
N LYS A 96 -23.74 93.27 26.63
CA LYS A 96 -22.69 92.29 27.00
C LYS A 96 -22.54 91.22 25.93
N SER A 97 -21.33 90.72 25.72
CA SER A 97 -21.11 89.53 24.90
C SER A 97 -21.84 88.31 25.50
N ASP A 98 -22.57 87.57 24.65
CA ASP A 98 -23.10 86.24 25.01
C ASP A 98 -21.94 85.34 25.49
N PRO A 99 -22.13 84.44 26.47
CA PRO A 99 -21.19 83.36 26.81
C PRO A 99 -20.49 82.66 25.62
N THR A 100 -21.12 82.62 24.44
CA THR A 100 -20.51 82.05 23.22
C THR A 100 -19.60 83.02 22.44
N HIS A 101 -19.56 84.30 22.82
CA HIS A 101 -18.88 85.43 22.18
C HIS A 101 -19.23 85.61 20.69
N ARG A 102 -20.46 85.26 20.29
CA ARG A 102 -20.93 85.37 18.90
C ARG A 102 -21.83 86.58 18.65
N THR A 103 -22.56 87.03 19.67
CA THR A 103 -23.53 88.12 19.57
C THR A 103 -23.50 88.98 20.84
N CYS A 104 -23.81 90.26 20.70
CA CYS A 104 -23.95 91.18 21.83
C CYS A 104 -25.42 91.17 22.26
N ILE A 105 -25.66 90.99 23.55
CA ILE A 105 -27.00 90.91 24.15
C ILE A 105 -27.17 92.18 25.00
N PRO A 106 -28.29 92.92 24.91
CA PRO A 106 -28.54 94.08 25.76
C PRO A 106 -28.43 93.72 27.25
N GLU A 107 -27.76 94.58 28.02
CA GLU A 107 -27.79 94.52 29.48
C GLU A 107 -29.20 94.91 29.91
N THR A 108 -30.01 93.93 30.32
CA THR A 108 -31.28 94.20 31.01
C THR A 108 -30.98 94.78 32.39
N ASP A 109 -31.63 95.89 32.77
CA ASP A 109 -31.42 96.62 34.05
C ASP A 109 -31.69 95.79 35.30
N ASP A 110 -32.34 94.64 35.16
CA ASP A 110 -32.44 93.64 36.21
C ASP A 110 -31.20 92.73 36.22
N GLY A 111 -30.21 93.07 37.03
CA GLY A 111 -29.02 92.26 37.35
C GLY A 111 -29.28 90.85 37.91
N LYS A 112 -30.51 90.33 37.80
CA LYS A 112 -30.85 88.94 38.08
C LYS A 112 -30.50 88.07 36.86
N LYS A 113 -29.27 87.55 36.84
CA LYS A 113 -28.97 86.35 36.06
C LYS A 113 -30.06 85.31 36.37
N PRO A 114 -30.79 84.77 35.38
CA PRO A 114 -31.80 83.75 35.63
C PRO A 114 -31.08 82.49 36.13
N LYS A 115 -31.01 82.33 37.46
CA LYS A 115 -30.34 81.21 38.15
C LYS A 115 -30.92 79.85 37.73
N GLU A 116 -32.13 79.82 37.17
CA GLU A 116 -32.78 78.61 36.66
C GLU A 116 -32.21 78.11 35.32
N LYS A 117 -31.76 79.01 34.42
CA LYS A 117 -31.19 78.57 33.12
C LYS A 117 -29.83 77.90 33.28
N GLY A 118 -29.05 78.27 34.29
CA GLY A 118 -27.74 77.67 34.59
C GLY A 118 -27.82 76.22 35.10
N LYS A 119 -28.79 75.92 35.99
CA LYS A 119 -29.01 74.56 36.51
C LYS A 119 -29.46 73.60 35.41
N LYS A 120 -30.37 74.03 34.53
CA LYS A 120 -30.84 73.22 33.39
C LYS A 120 -29.71 72.86 32.42
N TYR A 121 -28.79 73.78 32.18
CA TYR A 121 -27.62 73.56 31.30
C TYR A 121 -26.58 72.61 31.90
N GLU A 122 -26.35 72.70 33.22
CA GLU A 122 -25.48 71.76 33.97
C GLU A 122 -26.02 70.32 33.95
N GLU A 123 -27.33 70.14 34.17
CA GLU A 123 -27.98 68.83 34.10
C GLU A 123 -27.96 68.23 32.70
N GLU A 124 -28.25 69.03 31.67
CA GLU A 124 -28.19 68.58 30.27
C GLU A 124 -26.76 68.19 29.86
N LYS A 125 -25.75 68.93 30.34
CA LYS A 125 -24.33 68.59 30.13
C LYS A 125 -23.92 67.30 30.83
N LYS A 126 -24.42 67.04 32.04
CA LYS A 126 -24.23 65.75 32.74
C LYS A 126 -24.90 64.60 31.99
N LYS A 127 -26.13 64.80 31.50
CA LYS A 127 -26.88 63.81 30.71
C LYS A 127 -26.14 63.47 29.41
N ARG A 128 -25.71 64.47 28.63
CA ARG A 128 -24.91 64.27 27.42
C ARG A 128 -23.57 63.57 27.68
N LYS A 129 -22.90 63.87 28.80
CA LYS A 129 -21.68 63.15 29.20
C LYS A 129 -21.95 61.68 29.53
N LYS A 130 -23.09 61.37 30.17
CA LYS A 130 -23.48 60.00 30.50
C LYS A 130 -23.84 59.20 29.23
N GLU A 131 -24.68 59.76 28.36
CA GLU A 131 -25.03 59.17 27.06
C GLU A 131 -23.79 58.97 26.17
N PHE A 132 -22.84 59.91 26.18
CA PHE A 132 -21.58 59.76 25.45
C PHE A 132 -20.68 58.65 26.02
N LYS A 133 -20.66 58.48 27.35
CA LYS A 133 -19.93 57.38 28.00
C LYS A 133 -20.57 56.02 27.69
N GLU A 134 -21.89 55.91 27.78
CA GLU A 134 -22.65 54.70 27.44
C GLU A 134 -22.41 54.32 25.97
N ARG A 135 -22.59 55.25 25.02
CA ARG A 135 -22.30 55.00 23.59
C ARG A 135 -20.86 54.58 23.31
N LYS A 136 -19.88 55.12 24.05
CA LYS A 136 -18.48 54.69 23.92
C LYS A 136 -18.27 53.29 24.49
N PHE A 137 -18.93 52.96 25.59
CA PHE A 137 -18.85 51.65 26.22
C PHE A 137 -19.49 50.58 25.33
N ASP A 138 -20.66 50.85 24.74
CA ASP A 138 -21.33 49.93 23.81
C ASP A 138 -20.48 49.66 22.57
N LYS A 139 -19.91 50.71 21.96
CA LYS A 139 -18.96 50.56 20.84
C LYS A 139 -17.71 49.77 21.22
N TYR A 140 -17.24 49.90 22.45
CA TYR A 140 -16.09 49.14 22.94
C TYR A 140 -16.46 47.67 23.14
N LYS A 141 -17.62 47.39 23.73
CA LYS A 141 -18.15 46.04 23.95
C LYS A 141 -18.37 45.33 22.60
N GLU A 142 -18.98 45.98 21.63
CA GLU A 142 -19.18 45.42 20.27
C GLU A 142 -17.84 45.10 19.60
N LYS A 143 -16.85 45.99 19.69
CA LYS A 143 -15.50 45.73 19.14
C LYS A 143 -14.82 44.56 19.83
N TRP A 144 -15.02 44.42 21.14
CA TRP A 144 -14.42 43.34 21.91
C TRP A 144 -15.05 41.98 21.62
N GLU A 145 -16.38 41.90 21.49
CA GLU A 145 -17.05 40.67 21.07
C GLU A 145 -16.63 40.26 19.64
N LYS A 146 -16.54 41.21 18.69
CA LYS A 146 -16.01 40.93 17.34
C LYS A 146 -14.57 40.46 17.35
N ALA A 147 -13.73 40.99 18.26
CA ALA A 147 -12.35 40.54 18.40
C ALA A 147 -12.26 39.13 18.98
N LYS A 148 -13.12 38.80 19.95
CA LYS A 148 -13.24 37.44 20.50
C LYS A 148 -13.69 36.42 19.47
N GLU A 149 -14.69 36.77 18.66
CA GLU A 149 -15.20 35.90 17.60
C GLU A 149 -14.12 35.62 16.55
N LYS A 150 -13.42 36.66 16.08
CA LYS A 150 -12.27 36.50 15.18
C LYS A 150 -11.14 35.66 15.76
N PHE A 151 -10.86 35.81 17.06
CA PHE A 151 -9.84 35.01 17.73
C PHE A 151 -10.26 33.53 17.80
N LYS A 152 -11.54 33.26 18.07
CA LYS A 152 -12.09 31.90 18.07
C LYS A 152 -12.04 31.26 16.68
N GLU A 153 -12.43 31.99 15.64
CA GLU A 153 -12.37 31.54 14.25
C GLU A 153 -10.94 31.25 13.79
N MET A 154 -9.99 32.13 14.13
CA MET A 154 -8.56 31.94 13.84
C MET A 154 -8.03 30.67 14.51
N LYS A 155 -8.37 30.44 15.79
CA LYS A 155 -7.96 29.25 16.53
C LYS A 155 -8.57 27.96 15.94
N GLU A 156 -9.86 27.96 15.61
CA GLU A 156 -10.52 26.81 14.98
C GLU A 156 -9.94 26.49 13.59
N ARG A 157 -9.51 27.52 12.85
CA ARG A 157 -8.82 27.35 11.56
C ARG A 157 -7.43 26.75 11.74
N GLU A 158 -6.63 27.25 12.69
CA GLU A 158 -5.31 26.69 13.01
C GLU A 158 -5.42 25.22 13.45
N GLU A 159 -6.41 24.88 14.29
CA GLU A 159 -6.67 23.50 14.72
C GLU A 159 -7.06 22.59 13.54
N ARG A 160 -7.85 23.09 12.58
CA ARG A 160 -8.20 22.32 11.37
C ARG A 160 -7.00 22.11 10.45
N GLU A 161 -6.23 23.16 10.19
CA GLU A 161 -5.01 23.07 9.37
C GLU A 161 -3.99 22.11 10.00
N GLN A 162 -3.88 22.09 11.33
CA GLN A 162 -3.03 21.14 12.04
C GLN A 162 -3.54 19.69 11.92
N ARG A 163 -4.84 19.43 12.09
CA ARG A 163 -5.42 18.08 11.91
C ARG A 163 -5.26 17.56 10.49
N GLU A 164 -5.51 18.40 9.49
CA GLU A 164 -5.33 18.01 8.08
C GLU A 164 -3.86 17.68 7.79
N LYS A 165 -2.91 18.41 8.39
CA LYS A 165 -1.48 18.12 8.27
C LYS A 165 -1.12 16.79 8.94
N GLU A 166 -1.61 16.56 10.15
CA GLU A 166 -1.39 15.29 10.88
C GLU A 166 -1.99 14.09 10.15
N GLU A 167 -3.20 14.22 9.57
CA GLU A 167 -3.83 13.18 8.75
C GLU A 167 -3.05 12.91 7.47
N ARG A 168 -2.57 13.94 6.78
CA ARG A 168 -1.70 13.79 5.60
C ARG A 168 -0.39 13.10 5.96
N GLU A 169 0.27 13.51 7.04
CA GLU A 169 1.51 12.90 7.52
C GLU A 169 1.29 11.43 7.91
N LYS A 170 0.17 11.12 8.57
CA LYS A 170 -0.22 9.75 8.91
C LYS A 170 -0.45 8.91 7.65
N HIS A 171 -1.22 9.42 6.69
CA HIS A 171 -1.49 8.74 5.43
C HIS A 171 -0.21 8.51 4.61
N GLU A 172 0.67 9.51 4.51
CA GLU A 172 1.98 9.36 3.87
C GLU A 172 2.87 8.33 4.58
N LYS A 173 2.85 8.31 5.91
CA LYS A 173 3.58 7.33 6.70
C LYS A 173 3.06 5.92 6.44
N GLU A 174 1.75 5.70 6.51
CA GLU A 174 1.12 4.40 6.21
C GLU A 174 1.42 3.95 4.78
N LYS A 175 1.36 4.85 3.81
CA LYS A 175 1.72 4.58 2.42
C LYS A 175 3.18 4.13 2.27
N LYS A 176 4.12 4.80 2.95
CA LYS A 176 5.54 4.41 2.94
C LYS A 176 5.77 3.07 3.63
N GLU A 177 5.10 2.82 4.75
CA GLU A 177 5.18 1.53 5.45
C GLU A 177 4.67 0.37 4.56
N ARG A 178 3.56 0.56 3.84
CA ARG A 178 3.04 -0.45 2.90
C ARG A 178 4.00 -0.71 1.74
N LYS A 179 4.57 0.34 1.13
CA LYS A 179 5.60 0.21 0.09
C LYS A 179 6.81 -0.58 0.59
N SER A 180 7.33 -0.22 1.77
CA SER A 180 8.48 -0.87 2.40
C SER A 180 8.22 -2.35 2.69
N LYS A 181 7.05 -2.70 3.25
CA LYS A 181 6.69 -4.09 3.55
C LYS A 181 6.62 -4.99 2.32
N ARG A 182 5.98 -4.51 1.26
CA ARG A 182 5.94 -5.21 -0.02
C ARG A 182 7.33 -5.40 -0.61
N ALA A 183 8.17 -4.39 -0.48
CA ALA A 183 9.55 -4.45 -0.91
C ALA A 183 10.34 -5.53 -0.21
N GLY A 184 10.23 -5.53 1.12
CA GLY A 184 10.80 -6.57 1.96
C GLY A 184 10.37 -7.95 1.53
N TRP A 185 9.08 -8.09 1.25
CA TRP A 185 8.47 -9.36 0.89
C TRP A 185 8.94 -9.89 -0.47
N CYS A 186 8.82 -9.10 -1.55
CA CYS A 186 9.29 -9.53 -2.88
C CYS A 186 10.78 -9.84 -2.86
N TRP A 187 11.55 -9.08 -2.10
CA TRP A 187 12.96 -9.35 -1.93
C TRP A 187 13.20 -10.65 -1.16
N ALA A 188 12.55 -10.84 -0.01
CA ALA A 188 12.73 -12.02 0.85
C ALA A 188 12.40 -13.31 0.12
N ILE A 189 11.32 -13.32 -0.64
CA ILE A 189 10.91 -14.48 -1.45
C ILE A 189 11.90 -14.79 -2.56
N LEU A 190 12.34 -13.78 -3.31
CA LEU A 190 13.28 -14.01 -4.40
C LEU A 190 14.64 -14.43 -3.85
N ALA A 191 15.05 -13.89 -2.70
CA ALA A 191 16.25 -14.32 -2.01
C ALA A 191 16.14 -15.76 -1.45
N GLU A 192 15.04 -16.12 -0.76
CA GLU A 192 14.76 -17.50 -0.31
C GLU A 192 14.67 -18.47 -1.49
N GLY A 193 14.10 -18.00 -2.60
CA GLY A 193 14.03 -18.70 -3.87
C GLY A 193 15.34 -18.74 -4.65
N GLY A 194 16.47 -18.28 -4.09
CA GLY A 194 17.76 -18.35 -4.80
C GLY A 194 17.76 -17.60 -6.15
N ALA A 195 16.91 -16.58 -6.30
CA ALA A 195 16.88 -15.74 -7.50
C ALA A 195 18.22 -15.05 -7.73
N TRP A 196 18.97 -14.82 -6.65
CA TRP A 196 20.33 -14.27 -6.65
C TRP A 196 21.28 -15.25 -5.96
N ALA A 197 22.52 -15.33 -6.43
CA ALA A 197 23.53 -16.16 -5.79
C ALA A 197 23.85 -15.62 -4.38
N ALA A 198 24.19 -16.48 -3.42
CA ALA A 198 24.56 -16.04 -2.07
C ALA A 198 25.64 -14.95 -2.10
N ALA A 199 26.66 -15.13 -2.95
CA ALA A 199 27.74 -14.16 -3.16
C ALA A 199 27.27 -12.80 -3.72
N ASP A 200 26.11 -12.72 -4.39
CA ASP A 200 25.58 -11.44 -4.88
C ASP A 200 25.09 -10.55 -3.73
N TYR A 201 24.62 -11.15 -2.63
CA TYR A 201 24.12 -10.42 -1.47
C TYR A 201 24.99 -10.54 -0.21
N GLU A 202 26.05 -11.34 -0.26
CA GLU A 202 27.10 -11.39 0.75
C GLU A 202 27.84 -10.04 0.77
N GLY A 203 27.63 -9.26 1.82
CA GLY A 203 28.15 -7.88 1.95
C GLY A 203 27.14 -6.78 1.66
N VAL A 204 25.88 -7.12 1.37
CA VAL A 204 24.79 -6.13 1.34
C VAL A 204 24.53 -5.67 2.78
N SER A 205 24.74 -4.38 3.01
CA SER A 205 24.51 -3.79 4.33
C SER A 205 23.02 -3.66 4.62
N GLU A 206 22.64 -3.63 5.90
CA GLU A 206 21.25 -3.31 6.30
C GLU A 206 20.79 -1.98 5.71
N ASP A 207 21.70 -1.01 5.61
CA ASP A 207 21.49 0.29 4.96
C ASP A 207 21.16 0.15 3.46
N ASP A 208 21.80 -0.76 2.72
CA ASP A 208 21.48 -0.99 1.31
C ASP A 208 20.07 -1.56 1.14
N ILE A 209 19.65 -2.47 2.04
CA ILE A 209 18.32 -3.07 1.97
C ILE A 209 17.24 -2.09 2.45
N ASN A 210 17.51 -1.34 3.51
CA ASN A 210 16.61 -0.27 3.98
C ASN A 210 16.48 0.82 2.90
N GLY A 211 17.58 1.20 2.25
CA GLY A 211 17.59 2.18 1.17
C GLY A 211 16.89 1.68 -0.11
N LEU A 212 16.93 0.38 -0.41
CA LEU A 212 16.21 -0.23 -1.54
C LEU A 212 14.71 0.13 -1.53
N THR A 213 14.10 0.22 -0.35
CA THR A 213 12.66 0.54 -0.21
C THR A 213 12.29 1.97 -0.65
N GLU A 214 13.24 2.92 -0.63
CA GLU A 214 13.04 4.30 -1.12
C GLU A 214 13.44 4.47 -2.59
N LEU A 215 14.17 3.52 -3.17
CA LEU A 215 14.52 3.51 -4.60
C LEU A 215 13.46 2.84 -5.48
N TRP A 216 12.30 2.60 -4.88
CA TRP A 216 11.17 2.01 -5.54
C TRP A 216 10.62 2.93 -6.62
N PRO A 217 10.23 2.40 -7.79
CA PRO A 217 9.57 3.21 -8.79
C PRO A 217 8.27 3.79 -8.25
N ASP A 218 8.08 5.10 -8.47
CA ASP A 218 6.81 5.76 -8.21
C ASP A 218 5.74 5.28 -9.19
N GLY A 219 4.49 5.22 -8.73
CA GLY A 219 3.37 4.75 -9.55
C GLY A 219 3.08 3.25 -9.47
N VAL A 220 3.82 2.47 -8.66
CA VAL A 220 3.37 1.13 -8.24
C VAL A 220 2.13 1.32 -7.34
N PRO A 221 0.95 0.79 -7.71
CA PRO A 221 -0.24 0.87 -6.87
C PRO A 221 0.00 0.27 -5.48
N GLU A 222 -0.66 0.79 -4.46
CA GLU A 222 -0.49 0.31 -3.09
C GLU A 222 -1.13 -1.08 -2.93
N PRO A 223 -0.44 -2.06 -2.27
CA PRO A 223 -1.10 -3.32 -1.96
C PRO A 223 -2.21 -3.06 -0.93
N ALA A 224 -3.33 -3.76 -1.07
CA ALA A 224 -4.44 -3.66 -0.12
C ALA A 224 -4.04 -4.14 1.28
N GLU A 225 -3.10 -5.08 1.37
CA GLU A 225 -2.62 -5.68 2.61
C GLU A 225 -1.12 -5.53 2.79
N ALA A 226 -0.70 -5.42 4.05
CA ALA A 226 0.69 -5.16 4.44
C ALA A 226 1.56 -6.43 4.50
N ALA A 227 0.96 -7.61 4.50
CA ALA A 227 1.62 -8.91 4.40
C ALA A 227 1.03 -9.64 3.20
N VAL A 228 1.80 -10.49 2.52
CA VAL A 228 1.18 -11.35 1.52
C VAL A 228 0.46 -12.46 2.24
N PRO A 229 -0.84 -12.59 1.96
CA PRO A 229 -1.58 -13.62 2.63
C PRO A 229 -1.06 -15.00 2.28
N GLU A 230 -1.11 -15.89 3.26
CA GLU A 230 -0.75 -17.29 3.09
C GLU A 230 -1.54 -17.95 1.94
N TRP A 231 -2.79 -17.53 1.74
CA TRP A 231 -3.67 -18.01 0.67
C TRP A 231 -3.30 -17.55 -0.74
N ASN A 232 -2.33 -16.64 -0.88
CA ASN A 232 -1.86 -16.20 -2.19
C ASN A 232 -0.58 -16.92 -2.61
N LEU A 233 0.05 -17.69 -1.71
CA LEU A 233 1.38 -18.25 -1.92
C LEU A 233 1.33 -19.77 -1.94
N ARG A 234 1.84 -20.35 -3.03
CA ARG A 234 2.03 -21.79 -3.22
C ARG A 234 3.51 -22.08 -3.39
N HIS A 235 4.01 -23.04 -2.62
CA HIS A 235 5.36 -23.57 -2.75
C HIS A 235 5.28 -25.08 -2.99
N TYR A 236 5.85 -25.57 -4.08
CA TYR A 236 5.74 -26.97 -4.48
C TYR A 236 7.03 -27.48 -5.10
N GLN A 237 7.35 -28.75 -4.89
CA GLN A 237 8.48 -29.37 -5.57
C GLN A 237 8.09 -29.62 -7.04
N ILE A 238 8.91 -29.13 -7.96
CA ILE A 238 8.78 -29.44 -9.39
C ILE A 238 9.46 -30.80 -9.58
N PRO A 239 8.75 -31.84 -10.07
CA PRO A 239 9.36 -33.12 -10.31
C PRO A 239 10.53 -32.93 -11.29
N ASN A 240 11.69 -33.47 -10.92
CA ASN A 240 12.82 -33.54 -11.82
C ASN A 240 12.39 -34.46 -12.97
N THR A 241 12.02 -33.89 -14.12
CA THR A 241 12.03 -34.66 -15.37
C THR A 241 13.46 -35.12 -15.56
N MET A 242 13.73 -36.39 -15.24
CA MET A 242 14.94 -37.06 -15.66
C MET A 242 14.95 -36.94 -17.18
N VAL A 243 15.70 -35.97 -17.70
CA VAL A 243 16.11 -36.03 -19.09
C VAL A 243 16.92 -37.32 -19.14
N PRO A 244 16.49 -38.35 -19.90
CA PRO A 244 17.28 -39.57 -20.01
C PRO A 244 18.71 -39.16 -20.37
N ASP A 245 19.71 -39.75 -19.70
CA ASP A 245 21.13 -39.44 -19.87
C ASP A 245 21.49 -39.46 -21.36
N MET A 246 21.33 -38.32 -22.03
CA MET A 246 21.88 -38.12 -23.35
C MET A 246 23.34 -37.87 -23.09
N ASP A 247 24.15 -38.84 -23.47
CA ASP A 247 25.61 -38.87 -23.36
C ASP A 247 26.23 -37.81 -24.30
N VAL A 248 25.89 -36.54 -24.06
CA VAL A 248 26.45 -35.37 -24.72
C VAL A 248 27.58 -34.91 -23.82
N ALA A 249 28.77 -35.47 -24.09
CA ALA A 249 30.05 -35.09 -23.50
C ALA A 249 30.28 -33.57 -23.65
N GLY A 250 29.77 -32.79 -22.69
CA GLY A 250 29.80 -31.33 -22.72
C GLY A 250 28.77 -30.69 -21.78
N PHE A 251 27.56 -31.24 -21.67
CA PHE A 251 26.50 -30.68 -20.82
C PHE A 251 26.62 -31.09 -19.34
N GLY A 252 27.10 -32.30 -19.06
CA GLY A 252 27.27 -32.80 -17.70
C GLY A 252 28.27 -31.99 -16.84
N ALA A 253 29.24 -31.33 -17.47
CA ALA A 253 30.19 -30.46 -16.77
C ALA A 253 29.56 -29.13 -16.33
N ILE A 254 28.63 -28.58 -17.12
CA ILE A 254 27.93 -27.32 -16.82
C ILE A 254 26.93 -27.52 -15.68
N ILE A 255 26.19 -28.64 -15.68
CA ILE A 255 25.23 -28.97 -14.61
C ILE A 255 25.95 -29.30 -13.30
N LYS A 256 27.07 -30.04 -13.34
CA LYS A 256 27.90 -30.27 -12.13
C LYS A 256 28.58 -28.99 -11.61
N ALA A 257 28.98 -28.08 -12.49
CA ALA A 257 29.55 -26.79 -12.09
C ALA A 257 28.49 -25.88 -11.45
N LEU A 258 27.27 -25.85 -11.98
CA LEU A 258 26.13 -25.14 -11.38
C LEU A 258 25.75 -25.77 -10.04
N GLY A 259 25.62 -27.10 -9.95
CA GLY A 259 25.29 -27.80 -8.71
C GLY A 259 26.29 -27.54 -7.57
N LYS A 260 27.60 -27.45 -7.86
CA LYS A 260 28.61 -27.08 -6.85
C LYS A 260 28.58 -25.60 -6.45
N LEU A 261 28.10 -24.71 -7.31
CA LEU A 261 27.91 -23.29 -7.01
C LEU A 261 26.70 -23.03 -6.10
N PHE A 262 25.70 -23.91 -6.13
CA PHE A 262 24.49 -23.82 -5.29
C PHE A 262 24.53 -24.69 -4.01
N GLN A 263 25.37 -25.74 -3.95
CA GLN A 263 25.55 -26.57 -2.75
C GLN A 263 26.42 -25.93 -1.65
N ALA A 264 27.14 -24.85 -1.95
CA ALA A 264 27.92 -24.14 -0.95
C ALA A 264 27.03 -23.16 -0.17
N ALA A 265 26.52 -23.66 0.97
CA ALA A 265 25.76 -22.96 1.99
C ALA A 265 24.31 -22.59 1.60
N LYS A 266 23.33 -23.26 2.24
CA LYS A 266 22.12 -22.55 2.70
C LYS A 266 22.66 -21.38 3.53
N PRO A 267 22.60 -20.13 3.04
CA PRO A 267 23.20 -19.05 3.79
C PRO A 267 22.47 -18.99 5.12
N ALA A 268 23.23 -18.91 6.21
CA ALA A 268 22.66 -18.52 7.49
C ALA A 268 21.84 -17.26 7.20
N VAL A 269 20.53 -17.40 7.30
CA VAL A 269 19.58 -16.36 6.96
C VAL A 269 20.00 -15.14 7.76
N SER A 270 20.63 -14.16 7.11
CA SER A 270 21.31 -13.08 7.82
C SER A 270 20.28 -12.38 8.71
N GLU A 271 20.72 -11.85 9.86
CA GLU A 271 19.82 -11.10 10.74
C GLU A 271 19.08 -9.99 9.98
N ALA A 272 19.75 -9.40 8.97
CA ALA A 272 19.15 -8.47 8.02
C ALA A 272 17.98 -9.08 7.22
N PHE A 273 18.08 -10.33 6.77
CA PHE A 273 16.99 -11.05 6.11
C PHE A 273 15.81 -11.27 7.07
N GLN A 274 16.06 -11.73 8.30
CA GLN A 274 14.97 -11.93 9.29
C GLN A 274 14.34 -10.60 9.70
N ASN A 275 15.12 -9.52 9.82
CA ASN A 275 14.62 -8.18 10.09
C ASN A 275 13.78 -7.64 8.92
N LEU A 276 14.13 -8.00 7.67
CA LEU A 276 13.30 -7.74 6.50
C LEU A 276 12.02 -8.57 6.47
N LYS A 277 12.08 -9.84 6.84
CA LYS A 277 10.89 -10.70 6.88
C LYS A 277 9.92 -10.24 7.97
N ASN A 278 10.46 -9.78 9.09
CA ASN A 278 9.71 -9.35 10.28
C ASN A 278 9.41 -7.84 10.31
N MET A 279 9.62 -7.13 9.19
CA MET A 279 9.61 -5.66 9.04
C MET A 279 8.91 -4.88 10.18
N LYS A 280 9.72 -4.37 11.11
CA LYS A 280 9.43 -3.08 11.74
C LYS A 280 10.04 -2.02 10.84
N PRO A 281 9.28 -1.41 9.91
CA PRO A 281 9.84 -0.42 8.99
C PRO A 281 10.39 0.75 9.81
N SER A 282 11.70 0.86 9.90
CA SER A 282 12.35 2.10 10.31
C SER A 282 12.52 2.95 9.05
N LYS A 283 12.27 4.25 9.15
CA LYS A 283 12.48 5.16 8.03
C LYS A 283 13.97 5.09 7.65
N PRO A 284 14.33 4.69 6.41
CA PRO A 284 15.73 4.58 6.03
C PRO A 284 16.41 5.94 6.18
N THR A 285 17.64 5.92 6.68
CA THR A 285 18.45 7.12 6.79
C THR A 285 18.81 7.63 5.38
N GLN A 286 19.08 8.93 5.22
CA GLN A 286 19.54 9.44 3.92
C GLN A 286 20.82 8.73 3.45
N ARG A 287 21.69 8.35 4.40
CA ARG A 287 22.88 7.55 4.16
C ARG A 287 22.55 6.17 3.58
N ALA A 288 21.53 5.49 4.11
CA ALA A 288 21.02 4.23 3.60
C ALA A 288 20.53 4.35 2.15
N VAL A 289 19.74 5.39 1.86
CA VAL A 289 19.26 5.67 0.49
C VAL A 289 20.42 5.94 -0.47
N GLU A 290 21.43 6.71 -0.07
CA GLU A 290 22.62 6.96 -0.89
C GLU A 290 23.50 5.71 -1.07
N GLY A 291 23.61 4.87 -0.04
CA GLY A 291 24.29 3.58 -0.10
C GLY A 291 23.64 2.67 -1.12
N ALA A 292 22.32 2.49 -1.00
CA ALA A 292 21.51 1.70 -1.92
C ALA A 292 21.63 2.19 -3.38
N LYS A 293 21.66 3.51 -3.62
CA LYS A 293 21.85 4.07 -4.98
C LYS A 293 23.21 3.72 -5.58
N LYS A 294 24.23 3.53 -4.75
CA LYS A 294 25.59 3.20 -5.16
C LYS A 294 25.80 1.68 -5.26
N SER A 295 25.08 0.89 -4.47
CA SER A 295 25.15 -0.57 -4.44
C SER A 295 24.83 -1.19 -5.80
N ASN A 296 25.79 -1.97 -6.32
CA ASN A 296 25.62 -2.71 -7.57
C ASN A 296 24.57 -3.81 -7.44
N PHE A 297 24.46 -4.42 -6.26
CA PHE A 297 23.43 -5.42 -5.97
C PHE A 297 22.04 -4.81 -6.03
N VAL A 298 21.81 -3.67 -5.37
CA VAL A 298 20.52 -2.97 -5.41
C VAL A 298 20.12 -2.61 -6.84
N LYS A 299 21.07 -2.13 -7.66
CA LYS A 299 20.83 -1.88 -9.09
C LYS A 299 20.48 -3.17 -9.86
N LYS A 300 21.09 -4.30 -9.53
CA LYS A 300 20.79 -5.62 -10.12
C LYS A 300 19.37 -6.05 -9.75
N VAL A 301 19.00 -5.95 -8.47
CA VAL A 301 17.67 -6.28 -7.95
C VAL A 301 16.59 -5.42 -8.61
N LEU A 302 16.77 -4.10 -8.66
CA LEU A 302 15.79 -3.17 -9.28
C LEU A 302 15.59 -3.40 -10.79
N LYS A 303 16.56 -4.05 -11.45
CA LYS A 303 16.50 -4.44 -12.87
C LYS A 303 16.06 -5.89 -13.08
N ASP A 304 15.95 -6.68 -12.02
CA ASP A 304 15.55 -8.08 -12.12
C ASP A 304 14.07 -8.15 -12.50
N LYS A 305 13.78 -8.77 -13.64
CA LYS A 305 12.42 -8.88 -14.15
C LYS A 305 11.51 -9.60 -13.15
N ARG A 306 11.99 -10.62 -12.44
CA ARG A 306 11.18 -11.36 -11.45
C ARG A 306 10.83 -10.48 -10.26
N PHE A 307 11.76 -9.61 -9.85
CA PHE A 307 11.50 -8.61 -8.82
C PHE A 307 10.46 -7.61 -9.33
N GLN A 308 10.63 -7.05 -10.52
CA GLN A 308 9.64 -6.14 -11.11
C GLN A 308 8.26 -6.79 -11.30
N ASP A 309 8.20 -8.06 -11.69
CA ASP A 309 6.97 -8.84 -11.86
C ASP A 309 6.30 -9.09 -10.49
N CYS A 310 7.06 -9.50 -9.48
CA CYS A 310 6.56 -9.64 -8.10
C CYS A 310 5.97 -8.32 -7.59
N ILE A 311 6.68 -7.22 -7.85
CA ILE A 311 6.30 -5.87 -7.45
C ILE A 311 5.12 -5.37 -8.24
N SER A 312 4.92 -5.76 -9.49
CA SER A 312 3.81 -5.24 -10.29
C SER A 312 2.54 -6.06 -10.07
N ALA A 313 2.66 -7.38 -9.94
CA ALA A 313 1.53 -8.27 -9.77
C ALA A 313 0.80 -8.02 -8.44
N THR A 314 1.51 -7.59 -7.39
CA THR A 314 0.96 -7.18 -6.08
C THR A 314 0.16 -5.87 -6.10
N ALA A 315 0.09 -5.18 -7.24
CA ALA A 315 -0.43 -3.81 -7.29
C ALA A 315 -1.89 -3.78 -7.74
N GLY A 316 -2.42 -4.90 -8.22
CA GLY A 316 -3.58 -4.85 -9.10
C GLY A 316 -3.22 -4.14 -10.41
N ALA A 317 -4.02 -4.37 -11.44
CA ALA A 317 -3.75 -3.94 -12.82
C ALA A 317 -3.83 -2.41 -13.02
N ALA A 318 -2.91 -1.64 -12.44
CA ALA A 318 -2.71 -0.24 -12.79
C ALA A 318 -1.31 -0.08 -13.42
N ALA A 319 -1.29 0.53 -14.60
CA ALA A 319 -0.12 0.63 -15.46
C ALA A 319 1.08 1.27 -14.75
N LEU A 320 2.15 0.50 -14.64
CA LEU A 320 3.41 0.91 -14.03
C LEU A 320 4.30 1.61 -15.05
N VAL A 321 4.86 2.75 -14.68
CA VAL A 321 5.90 3.45 -15.47
C VAL A 321 7.20 3.38 -14.71
N ILE A 322 8.10 2.48 -15.12
CA ILE A 322 9.44 2.37 -14.54
C ILE A 322 10.42 2.97 -15.56
N GLY A 323 11.14 4.04 -15.19
CA GLY A 323 12.15 4.64 -16.06
C GLY A 323 11.61 5.34 -17.31
N GLY A 324 10.31 5.68 -17.36
CA GLY A 324 9.68 6.35 -18.50
C GLY A 324 9.05 5.40 -19.53
N GLU A 325 9.27 4.09 -19.40
CA GLU A 325 8.57 3.08 -20.19
C GLU A 325 7.30 2.62 -19.46
N LYS A 326 6.16 2.68 -20.15
CA LYS A 326 4.94 2.00 -19.72
C LYS A 326 5.18 0.51 -19.82
N ILE A 327 5.28 -0.16 -18.68
CA ILE A 327 5.23 -1.62 -18.65
C ILE A 327 3.80 -1.99 -19.01
N ALA A 328 3.64 -2.82 -20.05
CA ALA A 328 2.35 -3.27 -20.55
C ALA A 328 1.43 -3.70 -19.41
N GLU A 329 0.12 -3.49 -19.55
CA GLU A 329 -0.90 -3.88 -18.58
C GLU A 329 -0.66 -5.32 -18.12
N ILE A 330 -0.15 -5.49 -16.89
CA ILE A 330 0.17 -6.80 -16.33
C ILE A 330 -1.16 -7.41 -15.90
N THR A 331 -1.81 -8.08 -16.85
CA THR A 331 -2.99 -8.93 -16.61
C THR A 331 -2.62 -10.29 -16.01
N GLN A 332 -1.34 -10.51 -15.67
CA GLN A 332 -0.90 -11.75 -15.01
C GLN A 332 -1.47 -11.80 -13.59
N LYS A 333 -2.53 -12.60 -13.43
CA LYS A 333 -3.16 -12.93 -12.14
C LYS A 333 -2.22 -13.69 -11.21
N SER A 334 -1.25 -14.41 -11.79
CA SER A 334 -0.29 -15.19 -11.04
C SER A 334 1.15 -14.99 -11.52
N VAL A 335 2.11 -14.92 -10.59
CA VAL A 335 3.55 -14.95 -10.87
C VAL A 335 4.09 -16.32 -10.47
N LYS A 336 4.75 -17.00 -11.42
CA LYS A 336 5.46 -18.25 -11.16
C LYS A 336 6.95 -18.04 -11.33
N PHE A 337 7.74 -18.51 -10.39
CA PHE A 337 9.16 -18.67 -10.61
C PHE A 337 9.65 -19.97 -10.00
N GLU A 338 10.77 -20.43 -10.55
CA GLU A 338 11.36 -21.69 -10.18
C GLU A 338 12.72 -21.44 -9.55
N THR A 339 13.03 -22.29 -8.58
CA THR A 339 14.19 -22.16 -7.71
C THR A 339 14.84 -23.53 -7.63
N PHE A 340 16.15 -23.57 -7.41
CA PHE A 340 16.89 -24.83 -7.32
C PHE A 340 17.78 -24.80 -6.09
N ASP A 341 17.59 -25.74 -5.18
CA ASP A 341 18.34 -25.82 -3.91
C ASP A 341 19.59 -26.70 -3.99
N GLY A 342 19.91 -27.22 -5.18
CA GLY A 342 20.99 -28.17 -5.40
C GLY A 342 20.53 -29.64 -5.52
N GLU A 343 19.34 -29.96 -5.03
CA GLU A 343 18.77 -31.32 -5.05
C GLU A 343 17.45 -31.39 -5.82
N ALA A 344 16.58 -30.40 -5.61
CA ALA A 344 15.25 -30.32 -6.18
C ALA A 344 14.98 -28.96 -6.83
N ARG A 345 14.17 -28.99 -7.89
CA ARG A 345 13.51 -27.80 -8.40
C ARG A 345 12.29 -27.53 -7.55
N TRP A 346 12.10 -26.28 -7.16
CA TRP A 346 10.96 -25.80 -6.41
C TRP A 346 10.26 -24.73 -7.24
N GLY A 347 8.93 -24.79 -7.28
CA GLY A 347 8.07 -23.80 -7.89
C GLY A 347 7.43 -22.95 -6.81
N TRP A 348 7.46 -21.64 -7.01
CA TRP A 348 6.72 -20.67 -6.23
C TRP A 348 5.68 -20.04 -7.14
N GLU A 349 4.42 -20.11 -6.73
CA GLU A 349 3.29 -19.52 -7.46
C GLU A 349 2.57 -18.55 -6.53
N PHE A 350 2.49 -17.30 -6.96
CA PHE A 350 1.76 -16.24 -6.29
C PHE A 350 0.51 -15.97 -7.10
N ASP A 351 -0.67 -16.32 -6.58
CA ASP A 351 -1.93 -15.99 -7.21
C ASP A 351 -2.63 -14.91 -6.40
N MET A 352 -2.77 -13.72 -7.01
CA MET A 352 -3.39 -12.57 -6.37
C MET A 352 -4.86 -12.41 -6.69
N ALA A 353 -5.39 -13.28 -7.54
CA ALA A 353 -6.83 -13.39 -7.74
C ALA A 353 -7.50 -14.21 -6.63
N ILE A 354 -6.74 -15.07 -5.92
CA ILE A 354 -7.27 -15.88 -4.83
C ILE A 354 -7.56 -14.99 -3.62
N LYS A 355 -8.81 -15.03 -3.16
CA LYS A 355 -9.24 -14.37 -1.94
C LYS A 355 -9.21 -15.36 -0.78
N LYS A 356 -9.16 -14.84 0.44
CA LYS A 356 -9.25 -15.68 1.65
C LYS A 356 -10.52 -16.51 1.64
N GLU A 357 -11.62 -15.90 1.20
CA GLU A 357 -12.91 -16.57 1.10
C GLU A 357 -12.94 -17.61 0.00
N ASP A 358 -11.90 -17.81 -0.80
CA ASP A 358 -11.81 -18.93 -1.75
C ASP A 358 -11.16 -20.16 -1.07
N ILE A 359 -10.36 -19.95 -0.02
CA ILE A 359 -9.72 -21.01 0.76
C ILE A 359 -10.61 -21.40 1.95
N ALA A 360 -11.25 -22.57 1.83
CA ALA A 360 -11.99 -23.16 2.94
C ALA A 360 -11.06 -24.02 3.80
N ALA A 361 -10.42 -23.38 4.79
CA ALA A 361 -9.62 -24.04 5.80
C ALA A 361 -10.50 -24.87 6.75
N ALA A 362 -9.98 -26.00 7.21
CA ALA A 362 -10.60 -26.77 8.29
C ALA A 362 -10.52 -26.00 9.61
N PRO A 363 -11.50 -26.16 10.53
CA PRO A 363 -11.46 -25.50 11.82
C PRO A 363 -10.27 -26.02 12.65
N LYS A 364 -9.44 -25.10 13.13
CA LYS A 364 -8.25 -25.43 13.90
C LYS A 364 -8.62 -26.12 15.21
N GLY A 365 -8.04 -27.30 15.45
CA GLY A 365 -8.25 -28.09 16.67
C GLY A 365 -9.56 -28.89 16.71
N GLU A 366 -10.38 -28.86 15.66
CA GLU A 366 -11.51 -29.78 15.54
C GLU A 366 -11.00 -31.21 15.26
N ASN A 367 -11.78 -32.21 15.68
CA ASN A 367 -11.45 -33.64 15.49
C ASN A 367 -10.04 -34.02 16.00
N ASP A 368 -9.63 -33.48 17.15
CA ASP A 368 -8.30 -33.67 17.74
C ASP A 368 -7.14 -33.24 16.84
N GLY A 369 -7.38 -32.29 15.93
CA GLY A 369 -6.39 -31.81 14.96
C GLY A 369 -6.15 -32.76 13.79
N LYS A 370 -7.01 -33.77 13.60
CA LYS A 370 -6.93 -34.69 12.46
C LYS A 370 -7.44 -34.03 11.19
N GLN A 371 -6.83 -34.39 10.06
CA GLN A 371 -7.26 -33.97 8.73
C GLN A 371 -8.20 -35.02 8.13
N ILE A 372 -9.21 -34.60 7.36
CA ILE A 372 -9.97 -35.51 6.51
C ILE A 372 -9.04 -35.95 5.37
N HIS A 373 -8.86 -37.26 5.21
CA HIS A 373 -8.07 -37.81 4.12
C HIS A 373 -9.03 -38.39 3.08
N PHE A 374 -8.96 -37.89 1.85
CA PHE A 374 -9.65 -38.48 0.72
C PHE A 374 -8.63 -39.13 -0.21
N TYR A 375 -8.88 -40.38 -0.56
CA TYR A 375 -8.05 -41.13 -1.51
C TYR A 375 -8.93 -41.84 -2.52
N TYR A 376 -8.42 -42.01 -3.74
CA TYR A 376 -9.15 -42.65 -4.83
C TYR A 376 -8.25 -43.45 -5.75
N GLY A 377 -8.86 -44.41 -6.45
CA GLY A 377 -8.28 -45.21 -7.51
C GLY A 377 -9.16 -45.13 -8.75
N VAL A 378 -8.52 -45.15 -9.92
CA VAL A 378 -9.18 -45.17 -11.24
C VAL A 378 -9.16 -46.56 -11.89
N ASN A 379 -8.50 -47.53 -11.24
CA ASN A 379 -8.52 -48.92 -11.62
C ASN A 379 -8.96 -49.76 -10.41
N GLU A 380 -9.72 -50.83 -10.65
CA GLU A 380 -10.18 -51.77 -9.62
C GLU A 380 -9.04 -52.52 -8.89
N ASP A 381 -7.81 -52.46 -9.39
CA ASP A 381 -6.64 -53.10 -8.75
C ASP A 381 -5.81 -52.12 -7.92
N ASP A 382 -6.11 -50.82 -8.00
CA ASP A 382 -5.30 -49.79 -7.37
C ASP A 382 -5.53 -49.71 -5.86
N HIS A 383 -6.75 -49.93 -5.36
CA HIS A 383 -6.98 -49.94 -3.91
C HIS A 383 -6.40 -51.16 -3.18
N LYS A 384 -6.12 -52.26 -3.89
CA LYS A 384 -5.60 -53.51 -3.31
C LYS A 384 -4.08 -53.53 -3.15
N LYS A 385 -3.35 -52.62 -3.79
CA LYS A 385 -1.90 -52.50 -3.62
C LYS A 385 -1.63 -51.66 -2.38
N THR A 386 -0.68 -52.05 -1.55
CA THR A 386 -0.29 -51.39 -0.28
C THR A 386 0.18 -49.93 -0.41
N ASN A 387 0.14 -49.35 -1.61
CA ASN A 387 0.41 -47.95 -1.97
C ASN A 387 -0.39 -47.51 -3.23
N GLY A 388 -1.46 -48.22 -3.61
CA GLY A 388 -2.04 -48.04 -4.95
C GLY A 388 -3.10 -46.96 -5.09
N PHE A 389 -3.51 -46.30 -4.00
CA PHE A 389 -4.26 -45.05 -4.14
C PHE A 389 -3.36 -43.96 -4.74
N ALA A 390 -3.70 -43.49 -5.94
CA ALA A 390 -2.83 -42.66 -6.76
C ALA A 390 -2.76 -41.19 -6.30
N SER A 391 -3.65 -40.75 -5.41
CA SER A 391 -3.62 -39.39 -4.87
C SER A 391 -4.35 -39.29 -3.54
N HIS A 392 -3.73 -38.60 -2.59
CA HIS A 392 -4.33 -38.23 -1.32
C HIS A 392 -4.66 -36.73 -1.34
N TYR A 393 -5.88 -36.38 -0.95
CA TYR A 393 -6.33 -35.01 -0.71
C TYR A 393 -6.63 -34.83 0.77
N TYR A 394 -6.27 -33.67 1.30
CA TYR A 394 -6.30 -33.40 2.74
C TYR A 394 -7.01 -32.08 3.03
N THR A 395 -7.84 -32.06 4.07
CA THR A 395 -8.26 -30.77 4.64
C THR A 395 -7.13 -30.20 5.48
N HIS A 396 -6.75 -28.94 5.23
CA HIS A 396 -5.72 -28.25 6.01
C HIS A 396 -6.34 -27.16 6.87
N ASP A 397 -5.82 -26.95 8.09
CA ASP A 397 -6.32 -25.96 9.05
C ASP A 397 -5.70 -24.56 8.85
N ASP A 398 -4.67 -24.47 8.00
CA ASP A 398 -4.10 -23.22 7.52
C ASP A 398 -4.83 -22.70 6.26
N TYR A 399 -4.47 -21.49 5.84
CA TYR A 399 -4.99 -20.87 4.62
C TYR A 399 -4.05 -21.01 3.42
N GLY A 400 -2.95 -21.74 3.53
CA GLY A 400 -1.96 -21.93 2.48
C GLY A 400 -2.50 -22.65 1.24
N LEU A 401 -1.91 -22.35 0.08
CA LEU A 401 -2.22 -23.06 -1.16
C LEU A 401 -1.51 -24.41 -1.20
N HIS A 402 -2.21 -25.47 -0.77
CA HIS A 402 -1.73 -26.84 -0.92
C HIS A 402 -2.27 -27.48 -2.20
N THR A 403 -1.42 -28.27 -2.85
CA THR A 403 -1.75 -28.92 -4.13
C THR A 403 -2.79 -30.03 -3.97
N ASP A 404 -2.80 -30.63 -2.77
CA ASP A 404 -3.68 -31.70 -2.32
C ASP A 404 -4.84 -31.16 -1.46
N ARG A 405 -5.08 -29.84 -1.44
CA ARG A 405 -6.10 -29.26 -0.58
C ARG A 405 -7.49 -29.73 -0.96
N LEU A 406 -8.14 -30.34 0.01
CA LEU A 406 -9.57 -30.60 0.05
C LEU A 406 -10.27 -29.44 0.78
N PRO A 407 -11.13 -28.66 0.12
CA PRO A 407 -11.75 -27.51 0.77
C PRO A 407 -12.81 -27.97 1.79
N TYR A 408 -12.73 -27.48 3.02
CA TYR A 408 -13.64 -27.86 4.11
C TYR A 408 -15.05 -27.29 3.90
N GLN A 409 -16.08 -28.13 4.00
CA GLN A 409 -17.49 -27.74 3.83
C GLN A 409 -17.78 -26.94 2.55
N ARG A 410 -17.00 -27.20 1.49
CA ARG A 410 -17.26 -26.63 0.17
C ARG A 410 -17.19 -27.68 -0.90
N CYS A 411 -17.97 -27.45 -1.94
CA CYS A 411 -17.94 -28.32 -3.09
C CYS A 411 -16.61 -28.17 -3.83
N LYS A 412 -16.03 -29.30 -4.21
CA LYS A 412 -14.87 -29.38 -5.06
C LYS A 412 -15.20 -30.22 -6.29
N ASN A 413 -15.04 -29.63 -7.47
CA ASN A 413 -15.15 -30.40 -8.71
C ASN A 413 -13.84 -31.17 -8.95
N ILE A 414 -13.97 -32.42 -9.35
CA ILE A 414 -12.84 -33.32 -9.61
C ILE A 414 -12.13 -32.90 -10.89
N LYS A 415 -12.86 -32.39 -11.89
CA LYS A 415 -12.28 -31.78 -13.10
C LYS A 415 -11.38 -30.55 -12.85
N ASP A 416 -11.30 -30.04 -11.62
CA ASP A 416 -10.41 -28.94 -11.23
C ASP A 416 -9.14 -29.45 -10.54
N TRP A 417 -8.97 -30.78 -10.39
CA TRP A 417 -7.80 -31.43 -9.80
C TRP A 417 -6.67 -31.63 -10.83
N GLY A 418 -5.59 -30.86 -10.75
CA GLY A 418 -4.59 -30.76 -11.83
C GLY A 418 -4.08 -32.08 -12.46
N ASN A 419 -3.59 -31.99 -13.70
CA ASN A 419 -2.90 -33.01 -14.51
C ASN A 419 -3.48 -34.45 -14.46
N GLY A 420 -4.54 -34.70 -15.25
CA GLY A 420 -5.01 -36.06 -15.55
C GLY A 420 -6.32 -36.48 -14.88
N TYR A 421 -7.28 -35.54 -14.84
CA TYR A 421 -8.55 -35.63 -14.12
C TYR A 421 -9.22 -37.03 -14.12
N PRO A 422 -9.51 -37.60 -12.94
CA PRO A 422 -10.28 -38.82 -12.78
C PRO A 422 -11.80 -38.57 -12.80
N ASP A 423 -12.21 -37.42 -13.34
CA ASP A 423 -13.62 -37.03 -13.45
C ASP A 423 -14.39 -38.13 -14.18
N ASN A 424 -15.40 -38.70 -13.53
CA ASN A 424 -16.17 -39.85 -14.03
C ASN A 424 -15.30 -41.07 -14.35
N LYS A 425 -14.25 -41.32 -13.54
CA LYS A 425 -13.35 -42.48 -13.65
C LYS A 425 -12.97 -43.08 -12.29
N ILE A 426 -13.57 -42.60 -11.22
CA ILE A 426 -13.26 -43.11 -9.88
C ILE A 426 -13.98 -44.45 -9.72
N THR A 427 -13.19 -45.51 -9.53
CA THR A 427 -13.69 -46.88 -9.31
C THR A 427 -13.52 -47.34 -7.87
N ALA A 428 -12.59 -46.72 -7.14
CA ALA A 428 -12.38 -46.96 -5.73
C ALA A 428 -12.09 -45.66 -4.98
N LEU A 429 -12.52 -45.56 -3.72
CA LEU A 429 -12.25 -44.41 -2.87
C LEU A 429 -12.30 -44.75 -1.39
N GLY A 430 -11.72 -43.90 -0.56
CA GLY A 430 -11.95 -43.93 0.88
C GLY A 430 -11.80 -42.56 1.51
N VAL A 431 -12.33 -42.46 2.71
CA VAL A 431 -12.42 -41.22 3.49
C VAL A 431 -12.03 -41.55 4.92
N ASP A 432 -10.92 -41.01 5.40
CA ASP A 432 -10.53 -41.15 6.82
C ASP A 432 -10.84 -39.87 7.59
N ASN A 433 -11.12 -40.02 8.89
CA ASN A 433 -11.28 -38.95 9.87
C ASN A 433 -12.39 -37.94 9.54
N GLY A 434 -13.36 -38.29 8.70
CA GLY A 434 -14.44 -37.39 8.32
C GLY A 434 -15.51 -38.06 7.49
N CYS A 435 -16.43 -37.25 6.98
CA CYS A 435 -17.46 -37.67 6.05
C CYS A 435 -17.36 -36.86 4.75
N CYS A 436 -17.52 -37.53 3.62
CA CYS A 436 -17.65 -36.87 2.32
C CYS A 436 -18.92 -37.32 1.60
N ALA A 437 -19.55 -36.38 0.90
CA ALA A 437 -20.69 -36.58 0.02
C ALA A 437 -20.24 -36.44 -1.44
N PHE A 438 -20.77 -37.29 -2.31
CA PHE A 438 -20.33 -37.48 -3.69
C PHE A 438 -21.49 -37.25 -4.66
N TYR A 439 -21.18 -36.68 -5.82
CA TYR A 439 -22.18 -36.21 -6.77
C TYR A 439 -21.80 -36.53 -8.22
N ASP A 440 -22.82 -36.87 -9.02
CA ASP A 440 -22.77 -37.07 -10.48
C ASP A 440 -23.05 -35.76 -11.21
N GLY A 441 -22.07 -34.87 -11.13
CA GLY A 441 -22.15 -33.53 -11.68
C GLY A 441 -21.36 -32.50 -10.89
N GLU A 442 -21.25 -31.30 -11.44
CA GLU A 442 -20.48 -30.21 -10.85
C GLU A 442 -21.25 -29.45 -9.77
N ASN A 443 -20.49 -28.82 -8.87
CA ASN A 443 -20.98 -27.92 -7.83
C ASN A 443 -21.92 -28.59 -6.81
N CYS A 444 -21.83 -29.92 -6.65
CA CYS A 444 -22.49 -30.67 -5.60
C CYS A 444 -23.99 -30.40 -5.56
N LYS A 445 -24.67 -30.44 -6.72
CA LYS A 445 -26.10 -30.15 -6.77
C LYS A 445 -26.88 -31.25 -6.08
N LYS A 446 -27.94 -30.87 -5.37
CA LYS A 446 -28.76 -31.80 -4.59
C LYS A 446 -29.40 -32.92 -5.42
N ASP A 447 -29.77 -32.63 -6.67
CA ASP A 447 -30.38 -33.58 -7.60
C ASP A 447 -29.38 -34.57 -8.21
N THR A 448 -28.07 -34.32 -8.06
CA THR A 448 -26.99 -35.18 -8.52
C THR A 448 -26.32 -35.96 -7.38
N PHE A 449 -26.92 -35.98 -6.19
CA PHE A 449 -26.38 -36.70 -5.04
C PHE A 449 -26.33 -38.21 -5.32
N LEU A 450 -25.14 -38.80 -5.17
CA LEU A 450 -24.94 -40.24 -5.28
C LEU A 450 -25.07 -40.87 -3.89
N PHE A 451 -24.09 -40.61 -3.04
CA PHE A 451 -24.02 -41.16 -1.67
C PHE A 451 -23.11 -40.30 -0.79
N ALA A 452 -23.09 -40.61 0.51
CA ALA A 452 -22.16 -40.04 1.48
C ALA A 452 -21.57 -41.17 2.32
N MET A 453 -20.31 -41.05 2.71
CA MET A 453 -19.63 -42.07 3.51
C MET A 453 -18.68 -41.47 4.55
N THR A 454 -18.45 -42.25 5.60
CA THR A 454 -17.59 -41.91 6.74
C THR A 454 -16.71 -43.10 7.04
N ASN A 455 -15.38 -42.94 7.03
CA ASN A 455 -14.42 -44.00 7.41
C ASN A 455 -14.65 -45.32 6.67
N ARG A 456 -14.84 -45.26 5.34
CA ARG A 456 -15.09 -46.45 4.51
C ARG A 456 -13.77 -47.13 4.17
N GLU A 457 -13.64 -48.42 4.51
CA GLU A 457 -12.39 -49.18 4.39
C GLU A 457 -12.35 -50.19 3.21
N ASP A 458 -13.50 -50.64 2.70
CA ASP A 458 -13.58 -51.64 1.62
C ASP A 458 -13.22 -51.07 0.24
N GLY A 459 -13.38 -49.75 0.05
CA GLY A 459 -12.83 -49.01 -1.07
C GLY A 459 -13.61 -49.10 -2.39
N GLU A 460 -14.40 -50.15 -2.62
CA GLU A 460 -14.99 -50.45 -3.94
C GLU A 460 -16.31 -49.72 -4.22
N LEU A 461 -16.41 -49.05 -5.37
CA LEU A 461 -17.67 -48.51 -5.88
C LEU A 461 -18.37 -49.57 -6.73
N THR A 462 -19.70 -49.68 -6.61
CA THR A 462 -20.48 -50.66 -7.38
C THR A 462 -21.69 -50.01 -8.04
N GLY A 463 -22.18 -50.62 -9.12
CA GLY A 463 -23.39 -50.18 -9.80
C GLY A 463 -23.25 -48.80 -10.47
N LYS A 464 -24.24 -47.93 -10.27
CA LYS A 464 -24.33 -46.61 -10.94
C LYS A 464 -23.36 -45.57 -10.38
N GLU A 465 -22.73 -45.86 -9.25
CA GLU A 465 -21.80 -44.96 -8.57
C GLU A 465 -20.37 -45.09 -9.12
N ASN A 466 -20.07 -46.24 -9.74
CA ASN A 466 -18.79 -46.50 -10.39
C ASN A 466 -18.64 -45.56 -11.59
N ASP A 467 -17.52 -44.85 -11.67
CA ASP A 467 -17.21 -43.89 -12.74
C ASP A 467 -18.21 -42.73 -12.87
N ALA A 468 -19.02 -42.43 -11.85
CA ALA A 468 -20.02 -41.36 -11.91
C ALA A 468 -19.64 -40.10 -11.10
N ILE A 469 -18.58 -40.16 -10.28
CA ILE A 469 -18.27 -39.06 -9.37
C ILE A 469 -17.59 -37.92 -10.13
N SER A 470 -18.19 -36.73 -10.08
CA SER A 470 -17.63 -35.50 -10.66
C SER A 470 -17.36 -34.37 -9.66
N SER A 471 -18.02 -34.41 -8.50
CA SER A 471 -17.73 -33.46 -7.41
C SER A 471 -17.97 -34.08 -6.04
N LEU A 472 -17.38 -33.46 -5.03
CA LEU A 472 -17.48 -33.93 -3.66
C LEU A 472 -17.46 -32.78 -2.63
N TRP A 473 -18.00 -33.05 -1.45
CA TRP A 473 -18.11 -32.11 -0.33
C TRP A 473 -17.80 -32.83 0.98
N CYS A 474 -16.93 -32.29 1.83
CA CYS A 474 -16.46 -32.98 3.05
C CYS A 474 -16.59 -32.16 4.33
N THR A 475 -16.77 -32.85 5.45
CA THR A 475 -16.88 -32.28 6.81
C THR A 475 -16.46 -33.28 7.89
N PHE A 476 -16.15 -32.81 9.10
CA PHE A 476 -15.87 -33.67 10.26
C PHE A 476 -17.14 -34.29 10.87
N ASP A 477 -18.33 -33.78 10.52
CA ASP A 477 -19.60 -34.39 10.92
C ASP A 477 -19.75 -35.78 10.29
N LYS A 478 -19.89 -36.81 11.14
CA LYS A 478 -19.97 -38.24 10.74
C LYS A 478 -21.16 -38.59 9.85
N LEU A 479 -22.13 -37.70 9.69
CA LEU A 479 -23.34 -37.88 8.87
C LEU A 479 -23.35 -36.96 7.64
N CYS A 480 -22.25 -36.23 7.39
CA CYS A 480 -22.18 -35.23 6.32
C CYS A 480 -23.33 -34.21 6.43
N ASN A 481 -23.65 -33.75 7.64
CA ASN A 481 -24.65 -32.69 7.83
C ASN A 481 -24.15 -31.38 7.22
N GLY A 482 -25.03 -30.67 6.50
CA GLY A 482 -24.68 -29.42 5.80
C GLY A 482 -24.24 -29.59 4.35
N LYS A 483 -24.18 -30.83 3.85
CA LYS A 483 -24.03 -31.06 2.41
C LYS A 483 -25.20 -30.43 1.62
N PRO A 484 -24.96 -29.87 0.42
CA PRO A 484 -25.98 -29.18 -0.37
C PRO A 484 -27.23 -30.00 -0.76
#